data_AF-A0A969IAC8-F1
#
_entry.id   AF-A0A969IAC8-F1
#
_cell.length_a   1.000
_cell.length_b   1.000
_cell.length_c   1.000
_cell.angle_alpha   90.00
_cell.angle_beta   90.00
_cell.angle_gamma   90.00
#
_symmetry.space_group_name_H-M   'P 1'
#
loop_
_entity.id
_entity.type
_entity.pdbx_description
1 polymer ?
#
loop_
_entity_poly.entity_id
_entity_poly.type
_entity_poly.pdbx_seq_one_letter_code
_entity_poly.pdbx_strand_id
1 'polypeptide(L)'
;MAEARALAAQAGPAVAFYKIGLELVMTGGLDLARELVRDGKQVFLDMKLLDIGNTVERATRSAAAIGVTFLTVHAHDSKTLRAAVAGKTGTPLKILGVTVLTNLGADDLREQGQPDAVQALVARRAKLAPPTPACDGVVASGLEAAAGSVTSL
;
A
#
# COMPACT_ATOMS: atom_id res chain seq x y z
N MET A 1 16.41 2.91 13.78
CA MET A 1 17.03 2.02 12.75
C MET A 1 17.79 0.82 13.31
N ALA A 2 18.73 0.98 14.27
CA ALA A 2 19.49 -0.16 14.81
C ALA A 2 18.57 -1.26 15.38
N GLU A 3 17.54 -0.86 16.13
CA GLU A 3 16.52 -1.77 16.66
C GLU A 3 15.76 -2.54 15.57
N ALA A 4 15.30 -1.86 14.51
CA ALA A 4 14.59 -2.50 13.40
C ALA A 4 15.46 -3.57 12.70
N ARG A 5 16.77 -3.31 12.55
CA ARG A 5 17.73 -4.27 11.99
C ARG A 5 17.95 -5.45 12.92
N ALA A 6 18.10 -5.19 14.22
CA ALA A 6 18.24 -6.23 15.22
C ALA A 6 17.02 -7.16 15.24
N LEU A 7 15.82 -6.59 15.17
CA LEU A 7 14.58 -7.35 15.12
C LEU A 7 14.48 -8.21 13.85
N ALA A 8 14.82 -7.67 12.68
CA ALA A 8 14.84 -8.45 11.44
C ALA A 8 15.85 -9.60 11.48
N ALA A 9 17.03 -9.36 12.07
CA ALA A 9 18.04 -10.39 12.26
C ALA A 9 17.56 -11.48 13.24
N GLN A 10 16.93 -11.10 14.34
CA GLN A 10 16.38 -12.03 15.34
C GLN A 10 15.27 -12.91 14.76
N ALA A 11 14.40 -12.34 13.92
CA ALA A 11 13.34 -13.09 13.23
C ALA A 11 13.91 -14.14 12.25
N GLY A 12 15.08 -13.86 11.68
CA GLY A 12 15.87 -14.84 10.91
C GLY A 12 15.09 -15.46 9.74
N PRO A 13 15.20 -16.78 9.51
CA PRO A 13 14.51 -17.45 8.40
C PRO A 13 13.02 -17.68 8.66
N ALA A 14 12.54 -17.59 9.91
CA ALA A 14 11.13 -17.82 10.24
C ALA A 14 10.19 -16.76 9.64
N VAL A 15 10.72 -15.56 9.36
CA VAL A 15 9.96 -14.47 8.73
C VAL A 15 10.49 -14.24 7.31
N ALA A 16 9.60 -14.43 6.33
CA ALA A 16 9.86 -14.17 4.92
C ALA A 16 9.36 -12.80 4.46
N PHE A 17 8.48 -12.16 5.24
CA PHE A 17 7.70 -11.01 4.80
C PHE A 17 7.80 -9.85 5.80
N TYR A 18 8.17 -8.66 5.34
CA TYR A 18 8.40 -7.48 6.17
C TYR A 18 7.60 -6.28 5.68
N LYS A 19 6.94 -5.58 6.61
CA LYS A 19 6.25 -4.32 6.31
C LYS A 19 7.09 -3.14 6.78
N ILE A 20 7.43 -2.23 5.87
CA ILE A 20 8.11 -0.97 6.18
C ILE A 20 7.08 0.14 6.11
N GLY A 21 6.71 0.70 7.27
CA GLY A 21 5.76 1.80 7.39
C GLY A 21 6.41 3.19 7.30
N LEU A 22 5.57 4.22 7.23
CA LEU A 22 5.97 5.61 7.03
C LEU A 22 7.03 6.10 8.04
N GLU A 23 6.88 5.78 9.33
CA GLU A 23 7.85 6.18 10.38
C GLU A 23 9.26 5.66 10.11
N LEU A 24 9.39 4.37 9.74
CA LEU A 24 10.69 3.82 9.37
C LEU A 24 11.21 4.47 8.11
N VAL A 25 10.37 4.73 7.10
CA VAL A 25 10.82 5.41 5.88
C VAL A 25 11.43 6.78 6.17
N MET A 26 10.80 7.57 7.06
CA MET A 26 11.31 8.88 7.47
C MET A 26 12.69 8.81 8.15
N THR A 27 13.08 7.65 8.67
CA THR A 27 14.32 7.46 9.43
C THR A 27 15.33 6.55 8.72
N GLY A 28 15.15 6.27 7.42
CA GLY A 28 16.08 5.46 6.61
C GLY A 28 15.58 4.06 6.24
N GLY A 29 14.29 3.79 6.41
CA GLY A 29 13.67 2.48 6.17
C GLY A 29 13.75 1.98 4.72
N LEU A 30 13.99 2.87 3.74
CA LEU A 30 14.24 2.45 2.36
C LEU A 30 15.57 1.72 2.19
N ASP A 31 16.59 2.04 3.01
CA ASP A 31 17.85 1.30 2.99
C ASP A 31 17.67 -0.09 3.59
N LEU A 32 16.90 -0.19 4.67
CA LEU A 32 16.50 -1.49 5.24
C LEU A 32 15.68 -2.31 4.23
N ALA A 33 14.77 -1.69 3.48
CA ALA A 33 14.02 -2.38 2.43
C ALA A 33 14.96 -2.98 1.36
N ARG A 34 15.97 -2.22 0.90
CA ARG A 34 16.97 -2.73 -0.06
C ARG A 34 17.79 -3.90 0.50
N GLU A 35 18.15 -3.84 1.78
CA GLU A 35 18.84 -4.94 2.45
C GLU A 35 17.98 -6.20 2.54
N LEU A 36 16.74 -6.07 3.01
CA LEU A 36 15.81 -7.19 3.09
C LEU A 36 15.55 -7.84 1.72
N VAL A 37 15.38 -7.03 0.67
CA VAL A 37 15.23 -7.57 -0.70
C VAL A 37 16.49 -8.30 -1.16
N ARG A 38 17.70 -7.77 -0.88
CA ARG A 38 18.97 -8.46 -1.19
C ARG A 38 19.11 -9.79 -0.45
N ASP A 39 18.57 -9.87 0.76
CA ASP A 39 18.54 -11.09 1.57
C ASP A 39 17.41 -12.06 1.17
N GLY A 40 16.73 -11.81 0.04
CA GLY A 40 15.68 -12.66 -0.51
C GLY A 40 14.34 -12.55 0.24
N LYS A 41 14.16 -11.53 1.08
CA LYS A 41 12.91 -11.29 1.80
C LYS A 41 11.91 -10.53 0.93
N GLN A 42 10.63 -10.77 1.17
CA GLN A 42 9.55 -10.02 0.57
C GLN A 42 9.27 -8.77 1.39
N VAL A 43 9.13 -7.62 0.72
CA VAL A 43 8.93 -6.33 1.37
C VAL A 43 7.62 -5.70 0.93
N PHE A 44 6.83 -5.27 1.91
CA PHE A 44 5.65 -4.44 1.72
C PHE A 44 5.94 -3.03 2.19
N LEU A 45 6.00 -2.11 1.23
CA LEU A 45 6.18 -0.69 1.48
C LEU A 45 4.80 -0.03 1.69
N ASP A 46 4.50 0.30 2.94
CA ASP A 46 3.21 0.83 3.39
C ASP A 46 3.21 2.37 3.41
N MET A 47 3.32 2.97 2.21
CA MET A 47 3.42 4.43 1.99
C MET A 47 2.11 5.17 1.89
N LYS A 48 1.03 4.46 1.53
CA LYS A 48 -0.28 5.00 1.18
C LYS A 48 -0.16 6.23 0.26
N LEU A 49 0.50 6.09 -0.90
CA LEU A 49 0.76 7.23 -1.79
C LEU A 49 -0.53 7.92 -2.23
N LEU A 50 -0.55 9.26 -2.18
CA LEU A 50 -1.59 10.12 -2.74
C LEU A 50 -0.97 11.47 -3.12
N ASP A 51 -0.85 11.71 -4.41
CA ASP A 51 -0.24 12.92 -4.97
C ASP A 51 -0.72 13.08 -6.43
N ILE A 52 -0.24 14.09 -7.15
CA ILE A 52 -0.47 14.20 -8.59
C ILE A 52 0.14 12.99 -9.34
N GLY A 53 -0.48 12.64 -10.47
CA GLY A 53 -0.17 11.40 -11.20
C GLY A 53 1.32 11.18 -11.48
N ASN A 54 2.03 12.19 -12.02
CA ASN A 54 3.46 12.05 -12.32
C ASN A 54 4.32 11.78 -11.07
N THR A 55 3.95 12.32 -9.91
CA THR A 55 4.65 12.05 -8.65
C THR A 55 4.41 10.61 -8.19
N VAL A 56 3.15 10.16 -8.21
CA VAL A 56 2.78 8.78 -7.85
C VAL A 56 3.45 7.76 -8.77
N GLU A 57 3.47 8.02 -10.09
CA GLU A 57 4.12 7.15 -11.06
C GLU A 57 5.63 7.04 -10.79
N ARG A 58 6.32 8.18 -10.63
CA ARG A 58 7.76 8.20 -10.35
C ARG A 58 8.10 7.54 -9.01
N ALA A 59 7.33 7.82 -7.96
CA ALA A 59 7.51 7.18 -6.66
C ALA A 59 7.32 5.66 -6.74
N THR A 60 6.31 5.20 -7.50
CA THR A 60 6.07 3.77 -7.73
C THR A 60 7.21 3.13 -8.53
N ARG A 61 7.72 3.81 -9.55
CA ARG A 61 8.89 3.36 -10.33
C ARG A 61 10.13 3.21 -9.44
N SER A 62 10.36 4.15 -8.53
CA SER A 62 11.45 4.07 -7.55
C SER A 62 11.27 2.90 -6.57
N ALA A 63 10.05 2.65 -6.09
CA ALA A 63 9.75 1.49 -5.25
C ALA A 63 9.96 0.18 -6.00
N ALA A 64 9.55 0.10 -7.26
CA ALA A 64 9.75 -1.08 -8.11
C ALA A 64 11.25 -1.36 -8.33
N ALA A 65 12.07 -0.33 -8.51
CA ALA A 65 13.53 -0.45 -8.66
C ALA A 65 14.23 -0.98 -7.39
N ILE A 66 13.64 -0.80 -6.20
CA ILE A 66 14.13 -1.43 -4.96
C ILE A 66 13.87 -2.95 -4.97
N GLY A 67 12.89 -3.43 -5.74
CA GLY A 67 12.48 -4.83 -5.77
C GLY A 67 11.48 -5.21 -4.67
N VAL A 68 10.74 -4.24 -4.12
CA VAL A 68 9.71 -4.53 -3.11
C VAL A 68 8.53 -5.30 -3.73
N THR A 69 7.85 -6.08 -2.91
CA THR A 69 6.76 -6.98 -3.31
C THR A 69 5.42 -6.26 -3.38
N PHE A 70 5.10 -5.43 -2.39
CA PHE A 70 3.87 -4.64 -2.34
C PHE A 70 4.14 -3.16 -2.10
N LEU A 71 3.29 -2.31 -2.67
CA LEU A 71 3.21 -0.87 -2.39
C LEU A 71 1.75 -0.46 -2.19
N THR A 72 1.46 0.23 -1.08
CA THR A 72 0.13 0.83 -0.88
C THR A 72 -0.03 2.19 -1.55
N VAL A 73 -1.19 2.42 -2.15
CA VAL A 73 -1.61 3.68 -2.77
C VAL A 73 -3.04 3.97 -2.37
N HIS A 74 -3.42 5.21 -2.08
CA HIS A 74 -4.81 5.51 -1.77
C HIS A 74 -5.71 5.27 -2.99
N ALA A 75 -6.75 4.46 -2.79
CA ALA A 75 -7.84 4.27 -3.76
C ALA A 75 -8.85 5.43 -3.66
N HIS A 76 -8.35 6.66 -3.55
CA HIS A 76 -9.19 7.85 -3.45
C HIS A 76 -9.88 8.15 -4.79
N ASP A 77 -9.15 7.96 -5.88
CA ASP A 77 -9.60 8.15 -7.25
C ASP A 77 -8.87 7.18 -8.20
N SER A 78 -9.44 6.97 -9.38
CA SER A 78 -8.87 6.03 -10.37
C SER A 78 -7.62 6.56 -11.07
N LYS A 79 -7.38 7.88 -11.09
CA LYS A 79 -6.20 8.49 -11.74
C LYS A 79 -4.94 8.21 -10.92
N THR A 80 -5.03 8.33 -9.60
CA THR A 80 -3.96 7.98 -8.66
C THR A 80 -3.56 6.51 -8.80
N LEU A 81 -4.55 5.60 -8.82
CA LEU A 81 -4.29 4.16 -9.01
C LEU A 81 -3.64 3.87 -10.38
N ARG A 82 -4.16 4.43 -11.47
CA ARG A 82 -3.57 4.25 -12.81
C ARG A 82 -2.13 4.74 -12.89
N ALA A 83 -1.80 5.86 -12.24
CA ALA A 83 -0.44 6.38 -12.20
C ALA A 83 0.53 5.41 -11.48
N ALA A 84 0.10 4.82 -10.37
CA ALA A 84 0.90 3.80 -9.69
C ALA A 84 1.10 2.57 -10.59
N VAL A 85 0.03 2.10 -11.24
CA VAL A 85 0.12 0.97 -12.15
C VAL A 85 1.07 1.24 -13.32
N ALA A 86 1.02 2.44 -13.91
CA ALA A 86 1.98 2.86 -14.92
C ALA A 86 3.43 2.79 -14.41
N GLY A 87 3.67 3.26 -13.18
CA GLY A 87 4.99 3.29 -12.56
C GLY A 87 5.60 1.90 -12.30
N LYS A 88 4.77 0.87 -12.08
CA LYS A 88 5.23 -0.52 -11.87
C LYS A 88 5.30 -1.36 -13.16
N THR A 89 4.91 -0.83 -14.32
CA THR A 89 4.83 -1.60 -15.57
C THR A 89 6.15 -2.31 -15.89
N GLY A 90 6.08 -3.61 -16.21
CA GLY A 90 7.26 -4.43 -16.51
C GLY A 90 8.02 -4.93 -15.27
N THR A 91 7.46 -4.79 -14.07
CA THR A 91 8.05 -5.25 -12.81
C THR A 91 7.11 -6.20 -12.06
N PRO A 92 7.61 -7.05 -11.15
CA PRO A 92 6.77 -7.93 -10.34
C PRO A 92 6.06 -7.22 -9.17
N LEU A 93 6.27 -5.91 -8.97
CA LEU A 93 5.66 -5.13 -7.91
C LEU A 93 4.12 -5.19 -8.00
N LYS A 94 3.46 -5.37 -6.85
CA LYS A 94 2.00 -5.32 -6.71
C LYS A 94 1.56 -4.05 -5.97
N ILE A 95 0.54 -3.38 -6.49
CA ILE A 95 -0.09 -2.19 -5.92
C ILE A 95 -1.34 -2.59 -5.15
N LEU A 96 -1.43 -2.14 -3.90
CA LEU A 96 -2.57 -2.37 -3.02
C LEU A 96 -3.29 -1.04 -2.74
N GLY A 97 -4.56 -0.96 -3.11
CA GLY A 97 -5.40 0.22 -2.90
C GLY A 97 -5.82 0.35 -1.43
N VAL A 98 -5.60 1.50 -0.80
CA VAL A 98 -6.11 1.80 0.55
C VAL A 98 -7.43 2.54 0.40
N THR A 99 -8.53 1.96 0.88
CA THR A 99 -9.88 2.51 0.74
C THR A 99 -10.13 3.65 1.74
N VAL A 100 -10.37 3.31 3.00
CA VAL A 100 -10.56 4.25 4.11
C VAL A 100 -9.56 3.86 5.19
N LEU A 101 -8.87 4.85 5.78
CA LEU A 101 -7.98 4.56 6.89
C LEU A 101 -8.81 4.12 8.09
N THR A 102 -8.33 3.10 8.81
CA THR A 102 -9.07 2.49 9.93
C THR A 102 -9.34 3.45 11.09
N ASN A 103 -8.64 4.59 11.16
CA ASN A 103 -8.86 5.62 12.16
C ASN A 103 -9.94 6.65 11.76
N LEU A 104 -10.48 6.61 10.54
CA LEU A 104 -11.48 7.58 10.09
C LEU A 104 -12.90 7.09 10.41
N GLY A 105 -13.61 7.87 11.21
CA GLY A 105 -15.02 7.71 11.50
C GLY A 105 -15.92 8.59 10.62
N ALA A 106 -17.22 8.57 10.90
CA ALA A 106 -18.20 9.36 10.16
C ALA A 106 -17.99 10.87 10.32
N ASP A 107 -17.51 11.33 11.48
CA ASP A 107 -17.18 12.74 11.73
C ASP A 107 -16.01 13.21 10.87
N ASP A 108 -14.90 12.47 10.87
CA ASP A 108 -13.72 12.79 10.07
C ASP A 108 -14.04 12.82 8.56
N LEU A 109 -14.88 11.87 8.09
CA LEU A 109 -15.30 11.85 6.70
C LEU A 109 -16.19 13.04 6.35
N ARG A 110 -17.08 13.47 7.25
CA ARG A 110 -17.87 14.69 7.04
C ARG A 110 -17.00 15.94 6.96
N GLU A 111 -15.97 16.04 7.80
CA GLU A 111 -14.98 17.13 7.72
C GLU A 111 -14.21 17.12 6.38
N GLN A 112 -13.95 15.93 5.83
CA GLN A 112 -13.36 15.75 4.50
C GLN A 112 -14.35 15.99 3.35
N GLY A 113 -15.58 16.43 3.63
CA GLY A 113 -16.61 16.69 2.63
C GLY A 113 -17.21 15.41 2.03
N GLN A 114 -17.11 14.29 2.74
CA GLN A 114 -17.53 12.98 2.25
C GLN A 114 -18.83 12.53 2.94
N PRO A 115 -19.99 12.58 2.23
CA PRO A 115 -21.30 12.43 2.85
C PRO A 115 -21.73 10.97 3.07
N ASP A 116 -21.05 10.02 2.42
CA ASP A 116 -21.43 8.61 2.50
C ASP A 116 -21.06 7.99 3.86
N ALA A 117 -21.83 6.97 4.26
CA ALA A 117 -21.42 6.09 5.34
C ALA A 117 -20.06 5.44 5.05
N VAL A 118 -19.27 5.18 6.10
CA VAL A 118 -17.91 4.62 6.01
C VAL A 118 -17.89 3.37 5.12
N GLN A 119 -18.80 2.42 5.36
CA GLN A 119 -18.88 1.16 4.62
C GLN A 119 -19.22 1.36 3.13
N ALA A 120 -20.09 2.33 2.82
CA ALA A 120 -20.43 2.68 1.44
C ALA A 120 -19.23 3.29 0.71
N LEU A 121 -18.45 4.14 1.39
CA LEU A 121 -17.21 4.69 0.85
C LEU A 121 -16.16 3.60 0.61
N VAL A 122 -15.97 2.69 1.57
CA VAL A 122 -15.07 1.53 1.44
C VAL A 122 -15.43 0.72 0.21
N ALA A 123 -16.70 0.30 0.07
CA ALA A 123 -17.16 -0.49 -1.06
C ALA A 123 -16.99 0.25 -2.39
N ARG A 124 -17.24 1.58 -2.42
CA ARG A 124 -17.02 2.38 -3.64
C ARG A 124 -15.55 2.45 -4.02
N ARG A 125 -14.65 2.71 -3.06
CA ARG A 125 -13.21 2.80 -3.32
C ARG A 125 -12.61 1.44 -3.67
N ALA A 126 -13.10 0.35 -3.10
CA ALA A 126 -12.71 -1.01 -3.50
C ALA A 126 -13.02 -1.26 -4.99
N LYS A 127 -14.15 -0.75 -5.48
CA LYS A 127 -14.53 -0.80 -6.90
C LYS A 127 -13.74 0.12 -7.81
N LEU A 128 -12.82 0.95 -7.30
CA LEU A 128 -11.89 1.73 -8.13
C LEU A 128 -10.62 0.96 -8.50
N ALA A 129 -10.41 -0.22 -7.90
CA ALA A 129 -9.32 -1.13 -8.20
C ALA A 129 -9.51 -2.17 -9.36
N PRO A 130 -10.50 -2.12 -10.28
CA PRO A 130 -10.76 -3.21 -11.22
C PRO A 130 -9.90 -3.08 -12.51
N PRO A 131 -9.97 -4.01 -13.49
CA PRO A 131 -8.93 -4.99 -13.76
C PRO A 131 -7.93 -4.58 -14.86
N THR A 132 -7.97 -3.34 -15.37
CA THR A 132 -7.11 -2.95 -16.50
C THR A 132 -6.83 -1.44 -16.58
N PRO A 133 -5.57 -1.01 -16.46
CA PRO A 133 -4.43 -1.73 -15.89
C PRO A 133 -4.59 -1.76 -14.35
N ALA A 134 -4.70 -2.96 -13.78
CA ALA A 134 -5.24 -3.19 -12.43
C ALA A 134 -4.29 -2.77 -11.30
N CYS A 135 -4.87 -2.16 -10.27
CA CYS A 135 -4.39 -2.32 -8.90
C CYS A 135 -4.56 -3.81 -8.52
N ASP A 136 -3.56 -4.43 -7.90
CA ASP A 136 -3.56 -5.89 -7.71
C ASP A 136 -4.46 -6.35 -6.56
N GLY A 137 -4.89 -5.44 -5.69
CA GLY A 137 -5.80 -5.72 -4.59
C GLY A 137 -6.08 -4.46 -3.78
N VAL A 138 -6.74 -4.61 -2.63
CA VAL A 138 -6.95 -3.50 -1.69
C VAL A 138 -6.62 -3.93 -0.27
N VAL A 139 -6.27 -2.97 0.58
CA VAL A 139 -6.12 -3.15 2.02
C VAL A 139 -7.50 -3.04 2.65
N ALA A 140 -7.89 -4.07 3.41
CA ALA A 140 -9.15 -4.15 4.11
C ALA A 140 -8.91 -4.63 5.55
N SER A 141 -9.73 -4.17 6.47
CA SER A 141 -9.87 -4.78 7.80
C SER A 141 -10.48 -6.18 7.69
N GLY A 142 -10.25 -7.02 8.72
CA GLY A 142 -10.83 -8.36 8.77
C GLY A 142 -12.36 -8.37 8.73
N LEU A 143 -13.02 -7.32 9.22
CA LEU A 143 -14.47 -7.15 9.17
C LEU A 143 -14.98 -6.90 7.75
N GLU A 144 -14.27 -6.07 6.97
CA GLU A 144 -14.63 -5.74 5.58
C GLU A 144 -14.43 -6.94 4.65
N ALA A 145 -13.39 -7.74 4.89
CA ALA A 145 -13.14 -8.99 4.18
C ALA A 145 -14.24 -10.02 4.46
N ALA A 146 -14.64 -10.18 5.73
CA ALA A 146 -15.71 -11.10 6.13
C ALA A 146 -17.09 -10.68 5.58
N ALA A 147 -17.33 -9.39 5.40
CA ALA A 147 -18.56 -8.84 4.85
C ALA A 147 -18.67 -8.95 3.31
N GLY A 148 -17.70 -9.59 2.63
CA GLY A 148 -17.70 -9.75 1.17
C GLY A 148 -17.58 -8.43 0.40
N SER A 149 -17.20 -7.34 1.08
CA SER A 149 -17.07 -6.00 0.49
C SER A 149 -15.78 -5.86 -0.32
N VAL A 150 -14.89 -6.85 -0.21
CA VAL A 150 -13.58 -6.91 -0.83
C VAL A 150 -13.24 -8.37 -1.16
N THR A 151 -12.87 -8.68 -2.40
CA THR A 151 -12.36 -10.01 -2.75
C THR A 151 -10.92 -10.15 -2.25
N SER A 152 -10.65 -11.11 -1.37
CA SER A 152 -9.29 -11.39 -0.87
C SER A 152 -8.41 -11.97 -1.97
N LEU A 153 -7.15 -11.53 -2.03
CA LEU A 153 -6.07 -12.18 -2.79
C LEU A 153 -5.63 -13.49 -2.14
#